data_AF-A0A8T7I5F0-F1
#
_entry.id   AF-A0A8T7I5F0-F1
#
_cell.length_a   1.000
_cell.length_b   1.000
_cell.length_c   1.000
_cell.angle_alpha   90.00
_cell.angle_beta   90.00
_cell.angle_gamma   90.00
#
_symmetry.space_group_name_H-M   'P 1'
#
loop_
_entity.id
_entity.type
_entity.pdbx_description
1 polymer ?
#
loop_
_entity_poly.entity_id
_entity_poly.type
_entity_poly.pdbx_seq_one_letter_code
_entity_poly.pdbx_strand_id
1 'polypeptide(L)'
;MPLKSVGNTSAQAVSIRQPTEIPGYYDVQRYLLLELQNPSIQIHIYGTNKVSTWMLNNVSQMVENMIGGMNYSSHRVQFNDHHIFVITDDDPDVPYSSLPGHKNTGTIGFTILNQTIICAEAVDTLYPDLPPTWRAWDTPIHEFGHAIEHTLALETYSDSVFRSAEPNYNQSVAREYFSWFSETWFDANLSKNTNGKTLQEKRSALHQSIFGYYNWLFNFNDNWKPSCTGRPDPIQSIDLKQLVGQYERQSIENDWHKINISLQQNGTLKWRNDAGREWTIFQSNGELFTGNDCPYGIKPVQVIRKNNKLAGLKFLNDTFTRQLNPVQVEDILGQYKRLPVTNGWHSVSITQDDSGVIWWSNENGFSWPIYLNNEIENELTLVTDTDSPYGYQVITIEKNGLGMVTALKFNSELYTKQ
;
A
#
# COMPACT_ATOMS: atom_id res chain seq x y z
N MET A 1 56.49 -18.95 36.99
CA MET A 1 56.93 -18.57 35.63
C MET A 1 55.70 -18.33 34.77
N PRO A 2 55.74 -17.36 33.85
CA PRO A 2 54.65 -16.43 33.60
C PRO A 2 53.66 -16.87 32.53
N LEU A 3 52.45 -16.30 32.63
CA LEU A 3 51.40 -16.23 31.63
C LEU A 3 51.98 -15.83 30.26
N LYS A 4 51.78 -16.68 29.24
CA LYS A 4 51.87 -16.24 27.85
C LYS A 4 50.54 -15.63 27.44
N SER A 5 50.56 -14.31 27.28
CA SER A 5 49.57 -13.55 26.53
C SER A 5 49.45 -14.13 25.13
N VAL A 6 48.25 -14.60 24.77
CA VAL A 6 47.90 -14.87 23.38
C VAL A 6 46.93 -13.78 22.94
N GLY A 7 47.44 -12.94 22.04
CA GLY A 7 46.75 -12.13 21.06
C GLY A 7 45.35 -11.65 21.41
N ASN A 8 45.29 -10.45 21.98
CA ASN A 8 44.12 -9.60 21.94
C ASN A 8 43.90 -9.15 20.48
N THR A 9 43.24 -9.96 19.65
CA THR A 9 42.61 -9.47 18.43
C THR A 9 41.33 -8.80 18.86
N SER A 10 41.44 -7.50 19.14
CA SER A 10 40.31 -6.60 19.25
C SER A 10 39.55 -6.63 17.92
N ALA A 11 38.58 -7.52 17.80
CA ALA A 11 37.38 -7.20 17.05
C ALA A 11 36.87 -5.91 17.69
N GLN A 12 37.03 -4.79 16.98
CA GLN A 12 36.43 -3.53 17.40
C GLN A 12 34.95 -3.83 17.62
N ALA A 13 34.54 -3.84 18.89
CA ALA A 13 33.14 -3.73 19.23
C ALA A 13 32.66 -2.46 18.55
N VAL A 14 31.93 -2.61 17.45
CA VAL A 14 31.24 -1.49 16.81
C VAL A 14 30.35 -0.94 17.91
N SER A 15 30.71 0.23 18.44
CA SER A 15 29.91 0.86 19.49
C SER A 15 28.52 1.04 18.90
N ILE A 16 27.51 0.41 19.50
CA ILE A 16 26.11 0.69 19.20
C ILE A 16 25.95 2.20 19.39
N ARG A 17 25.81 2.92 18.29
CA ARG A 17 25.72 4.38 18.28
C ARG A 17 24.48 4.79 19.06
N GLN A 18 24.59 5.93 19.76
CA GLN A 18 23.50 6.46 20.56
C GLN A 18 22.26 6.75 19.67
N PRO A 19 21.03 6.55 20.16
CA PRO A 19 19.77 6.86 19.44
C PRO A 19 19.71 8.28 18.84
N THR A 20 20.54 9.20 19.36
CA THR A 20 20.69 10.59 18.93
C THR A 20 21.39 10.78 17.58
N GLU A 21 22.04 9.76 17.01
CA GLU A 21 22.73 9.86 15.72
C GLU A 21 21.85 9.51 14.50
N ILE A 22 20.73 8.80 14.70
CA ILE A 22 19.85 8.34 13.62
C ILE A 22 18.98 9.45 13.01
N PRO A 23 18.48 10.45 13.78
CA PRO A 23 17.71 11.56 13.21
C PRO A 23 18.45 12.36 12.11
N GLY A 24 19.79 12.31 12.05
CA GLY A 24 20.59 12.96 11.01
C GLY A 24 20.92 12.07 9.81
N TYR A 25 20.56 10.77 9.85
CA TYR A 25 20.88 9.81 8.80
C TYR A 25 19.77 9.66 7.76
N TYR A 26 18.52 9.87 8.17
CA TYR A 26 17.35 9.80 7.31
C TYR A 26 16.78 11.21 7.04
N ASP A 27 16.27 11.44 5.83
CA ASP A 27 15.58 12.68 5.48
C ASP A 27 14.16 12.66 6.06
N VAL A 28 14.05 13.04 7.34
CA VAL A 28 12.80 13.03 8.10
C VAL A 28 11.87 14.15 7.60
N GLN A 29 10.70 13.75 7.12
CA GLN A 29 9.67 14.66 6.59
C GLN A 29 8.42 14.70 7.48
N ARG A 30 8.22 13.70 8.35
CA ARG A 30 7.07 13.58 9.25
C ARG A 30 7.51 13.17 10.65
N TYR A 31 6.74 13.62 11.64
CA TYR A 31 6.97 13.32 13.05
C TYR A 31 5.63 13.17 13.78
N LEU A 32 5.56 12.16 14.65
CA LEU A 32 4.45 11.88 15.55
C LEU A 32 5.04 11.56 16.94
N LEU A 33 4.61 12.30 17.95
CA LEU A 33 4.88 12.00 19.35
C LEU A 33 3.74 11.12 19.89
N LEU A 34 4.08 9.94 20.41
CA LEU A 34 3.16 9.09 21.14
C LEU A 34 3.44 9.21 22.64
N GLU A 35 2.46 9.69 23.41
CA GLU A 35 2.53 9.79 24.86
C GLU A 35 1.70 8.67 25.49
N LEU A 36 2.36 7.70 26.12
CA LEU A 36 1.68 6.63 26.86
C LEU A 36 1.57 7.04 28.32
N GLN A 37 0.43 6.74 28.95
CA GLN A 37 0.17 7.06 30.35
C GLN A 37 0.35 5.83 31.25
N ASN A 38 0.66 6.05 32.52
CA ASN A 38 0.84 5.01 33.55
C ASN A 38 1.94 3.97 33.22
N PRO A 39 3.22 4.35 33.18
CA PRO A 39 3.78 5.67 33.48
C PRO A 39 3.78 6.60 32.26
N SER A 40 3.91 7.91 32.48
CA SER A 40 4.09 8.87 31.39
C SER A 40 5.41 8.59 30.69
N ILE A 41 5.35 8.10 29.46
CA ILE A 41 6.53 7.90 28.60
C ILE A 41 6.29 8.48 27.21
N GLN A 42 7.37 8.90 26.56
CA GLN A 42 7.36 9.49 25.23
C GLN A 42 8.02 8.54 24.22
N ILE A 43 7.35 8.30 23.10
CA ILE A 43 7.90 7.58 21.96
C ILE A 43 7.87 8.50 20.74
N HIS A 44 9.00 8.59 20.05
CA HIS A 44 9.17 9.47 18.89
C HIS A 44 9.08 8.67 17.61
N ILE A 45 8.10 8.95 16.75
CA ILE A 45 7.89 8.23 15.50
C ILE A 45 8.16 9.18 14.34
N TYR A 46 9.17 8.88 13.54
CA TYR A 46 9.63 9.64 12.39
C TYR A 46 9.25 8.93 11.10
N GLY A 47 8.94 9.70 10.06
CA GLY A 47 8.70 9.19 8.71
C GLY A 47 9.53 9.94 7.69
N THR A 48 10.18 9.23 6.78
CA THR A 48 10.89 9.83 5.65
C THR A 48 9.94 10.24 4.52
N ASN A 49 10.50 10.78 3.43
CA ASN A 49 9.72 11.07 2.22
C ASN A 49 8.91 9.85 1.77
N LYS A 50 7.69 10.06 1.26
CA LYS A 50 6.73 9.01 0.85
C LYS A 50 6.13 8.16 1.97
N VAL A 51 6.56 8.28 3.22
CA VAL A 51 5.81 7.68 4.33
C VAL A 51 4.51 8.44 4.54
N SER A 52 3.39 7.71 4.67
CA SER A 52 2.05 8.31 4.86
C SER A 52 1.73 8.59 6.33
N THR A 53 0.81 9.52 6.59
CA THR A 53 0.28 9.74 7.96
C THR A 53 -0.41 8.48 8.49
N TRP A 54 -1.06 7.70 7.61
CA TRP A 54 -1.68 6.43 7.98
C TRP A 54 -0.64 5.46 8.57
N MET A 55 0.56 5.38 7.99
CA MET A 55 1.62 4.51 8.50
C MET A 55 2.08 4.94 9.89
N LEU A 56 2.35 6.24 10.11
CA LEU A 56 2.75 6.75 11.42
C LEU A 56 1.70 6.42 12.50
N ASN A 57 0.41 6.67 12.21
CA ASN A 57 -0.68 6.42 13.15
C ASN A 57 -0.93 4.93 13.44
N ASN A 58 -0.62 4.03 12.50
CA ASN A 58 -0.76 2.60 12.76
C ASN A 58 0.48 2.03 13.45
N VAL A 59 1.68 2.53 13.15
CA VAL A 59 2.88 2.21 13.93
C VAL A 59 2.72 2.67 15.38
N SER A 60 2.14 3.85 15.62
CA SER A 60 1.87 4.31 16.99
C SER A 60 0.90 3.38 17.72
N GLN A 61 -0.16 2.92 17.05
CA GLN A 61 -1.10 1.93 17.61
C GLN A 61 -0.44 0.58 17.93
N MET A 62 0.43 0.10 17.04
CA MET A 62 1.21 -1.13 17.29
C MET A 62 2.03 -1.00 18.57
N VAL A 63 2.76 0.12 18.70
CA VAL A 63 3.64 0.38 19.83
C VAL A 63 2.86 0.60 21.12
N GLU A 64 1.76 1.35 21.05
CA GLU A 64 0.82 1.54 22.16
C GLU A 64 0.33 0.19 22.69
N ASN A 65 -0.03 -0.75 21.81
CA ASN A 65 -0.42 -2.08 22.25
C ASN A 65 0.74 -2.88 22.84
N MET A 66 1.90 -2.93 22.17
CA MET A 66 3.02 -3.77 22.63
C MET A 66 3.62 -3.28 23.94
N ILE A 67 3.79 -1.96 24.11
CA ILE A 67 4.28 -1.37 25.37
C ILE A 67 3.15 -1.32 26.40
N GLY A 68 1.97 -0.83 26.04
CA GLY A 68 0.82 -0.73 26.94
C GLY A 68 0.39 -2.09 27.49
N GLY A 69 0.53 -3.13 26.68
CA GLY A 69 0.27 -4.52 27.07
C GLY A 69 1.33 -5.13 27.97
N MET A 70 2.46 -4.49 28.29
CA MET A 70 3.40 -5.05 29.27
C MET A 70 2.79 -5.07 30.68
N ASN A 71 3.00 -6.13 31.46
CA ASN A 71 2.42 -6.25 32.80
C ASN A 71 3.06 -5.29 33.83
N TYR A 72 4.35 -4.98 33.67
CA TYR A 72 5.12 -4.20 34.64
C TYR A 72 5.41 -2.78 34.13
N SER A 73 5.02 -1.78 34.92
CA SER A 73 5.35 -0.37 34.63
C SER A 73 6.86 -0.13 34.56
N SER A 74 7.66 -0.88 35.33
CA SER A 74 9.13 -0.85 35.31
C SER A 74 9.74 -1.34 34.00
N HIS A 75 9.00 -2.10 33.19
CA HIS A 75 9.42 -2.43 31.82
C HIS A 75 9.03 -1.31 30.86
N ARG A 76 7.81 -0.78 30.99
CA ARG A 76 7.31 0.32 30.14
C ARG A 76 8.21 1.57 30.20
N VAL A 77 8.66 1.98 31.40
CA VAL A 77 9.55 3.16 31.56
C VAL A 77 10.85 3.08 30.77
N GLN A 78 11.34 1.87 30.45
CA GLN A 78 12.63 1.71 29.77
C GLN A 78 12.56 2.12 28.29
N PHE A 79 11.36 2.29 27.74
CA PHE A 79 11.14 2.81 26.39
C PHE A 79 10.93 4.33 26.36
N ASN A 80 11.08 5.04 27.48
CA ASN A 80 11.01 6.49 27.42
C ASN A 80 12.09 7.04 26.47
N ASP A 81 11.68 7.94 25.59
CA ASP A 81 12.48 8.51 24.50
C ASP A 81 12.93 7.49 23.44
N HIS A 82 12.24 6.35 23.30
CA HIS A 82 12.52 5.41 22.21
C HIS A 82 12.11 6.02 20.86
N HIS A 83 12.96 5.84 19.84
CA HIS A 83 12.77 6.41 18.51
C HIS A 83 12.38 5.35 17.48
N ILE A 84 11.37 5.61 16.66
CA ILE A 84 10.95 4.72 15.58
C ILE A 84 11.08 5.45 14.26
N PHE A 85 11.80 4.90 13.31
CA PHE A 85 11.98 5.45 11.97
C PHE A 85 11.23 4.58 10.98
N VAL A 86 10.17 5.13 10.38
CA VAL A 86 9.53 4.54 9.21
C VAL A 86 10.25 5.09 7.98
N ILE A 87 10.84 4.20 7.19
CA ILE A 87 11.67 4.53 6.02
C ILE A 87 11.11 3.87 4.76
N THR A 88 11.69 4.13 3.60
CA THR A 88 11.31 3.57 2.31
C THR A 88 12.47 2.86 1.62
N ASP A 89 12.20 2.19 0.50
CA ASP A 89 13.25 1.55 -0.30
C ASP A 89 14.26 2.56 -0.89
N ASP A 90 13.83 3.82 -1.05
CA ASP A 90 14.67 4.92 -1.56
C ASP A 90 15.63 5.48 -0.49
N ASP A 91 15.36 5.21 0.78
CA ASP A 91 16.20 5.68 1.89
C ASP A 91 17.48 4.84 2.02
N PRO A 92 18.54 5.32 2.68
CA PRO A 92 19.75 4.52 2.93
C PRO A 92 19.48 3.25 3.75
N ASP A 93 20.33 2.23 3.60
CA ASP A 93 20.29 1.03 4.45
C ASP A 93 20.56 1.38 5.92
N VAL A 94 20.21 0.48 6.84
CA VAL A 94 20.50 0.63 8.27
C VAL A 94 21.98 0.99 8.47
N PRO A 95 22.32 2.09 9.17
CA PRO A 95 23.65 2.72 9.14
C PRO A 95 24.80 1.87 9.71
N TYR A 96 24.48 0.77 10.38
CA TYR A 96 25.43 -0.16 11.01
C TYR A 96 25.28 -1.60 10.50
N SER A 97 24.43 -1.83 9.50
CA SER A 97 24.34 -3.12 8.84
C SER A 97 25.45 -3.25 7.79
N SER A 98 26.20 -4.36 7.83
CA SER A 98 27.10 -4.73 6.74
C SER A 98 26.39 -5.46 5.59
N LEU A 99 25.09 -5.75 5.75
CA LEU A 99 24.27 -6.43 4.76
C LEU A 99 23.58 -5.38 3.85
N PRO A 100 23.89 -5.37 2.54
CA PRO A 100 23.20 -4.50 1.58
C PRO A 100 21.70 -4.80 1.54
N GLY A 101 20.88 -3.76 1.43
CA GLY A 101 19.42 -3.84 1.39
C GLY A 101 18.76 -4.12 2.74
N HIS A 102 19.52 -4.09 3.85
CA HIS A 102 18.94 -4.24 5.18
C HIS A 102 18.23 -2.94 5.60
N LYS A 103 16.90 -2.98 5.69
CA LYS A 103 16.02 -1.82 5.91
C LYS A 103 15.23 -1.83 7.21
N ASN A 104 15.35 -2.89 8.00
CA ASN A 104 14.58 -3.05 9.24
C ASN A 104 15.50 -3.49 10.36
N THR A 105 15.21 -3.09 11.60
CA THR A 105 15.97 -3.52 12.78
C THR A 105 15.29 -2.96 14.03
N GLY A 106 15.32 -3.69 15.13
CA GLY A 106 15.03 -3.13 16.46
C GLY A 106 16.15 -3.39 17.45
N THR A 107 16.42 -2.41 18.31
CA THR A 107 17.38 -2.55 19.40
C THR A 107 17.10 -1.52 20.50
N ILE A 108 18.03 -1.35 21.44
CA ILE A 108 17.90 -0.41 22.54
C ILE A 108 17.77 1.03 22.02
N GLY A 109 16.67 1.68 22.39
CA GLY A 109 16.43 3.10 22.14
C GLY A 109 15.95 3.46 20.73
N PHE A 110 15.95 2.52 19.78
CA PHE A 110 15.29 2.75 18.49
C PHE A 110 14.84 1.50 17.72
N THR A 111 13.96 1.73 16.75
CA THR A 111 13.49 0.74 15.77
C THR A 111 13.41 1.38 14.38
N ILE A 112 13.81 0.68 13.33
CA ILE A 112 13.71 1.10 11.94
C ILE A 112 12.81 0.12 11.21
N LEU A 113 11.82 0.63 10.49
CA LEU A 113 10.81 -0.14 9.76
C LEU A 113 10.70 0.41 8.34
N ASN A 114 10.82 -0.45 7.33
CA ASN A 114 10.51 -0.10 5.96
C ASN A 114 8.99 -0.05 5.76
N GLN A 115 8.50 0.95 5.04
CA GLN A 115 7.09 1.09 4.69
C GLN A 115 6.53 -0.13 3.95
N THR A 116 7.38 -0.87 3.23
CA THR A 116 6.97 -2.02 2.43
C THR A 116 6.49 -3.15 3.33
N ILE A 117 7.11 -3.33 4.50
CA ILE A 117 6.76 -4.38 5.47
C ILE A 117 5.57 -4.01 6.35
N ILE A 118 5.17 -2.74 6.41
CA ILE A 118 3.99 -2.31 7.19
C ILE A 118 2.73 -2.73 6.44
N CYS A 119 1.95 -3.64 7.00
CA CYS A 119 0.73 -4.18 6.39
C CYS A 119 0.98 -4.89 5.03
N ALA A 120 2.14 -5.51 4.86
CA ALA A 120 2.55 -6.19 3.63
C ALA A 120 1.82 -7.52 3.38
N GLU A 121 1.59 -7.84 2.11
CA GLU A 121 1.50 -9.24 1.67
C GLU A 121 2.93 -9.79 1.65
N ALA A 122 3.20 -10.82 2.45
CA ALA A 122 4.50 -11.50 2.42
C ALA A 122 4.33 -12.85 1.73
N VAL A 123 5.00 -13.00 0.58
CA VAL A 123 5.29 -14.33 0.04
C VAL A 123 6.36 -14.92 0.95
N ASP A 124 6.06 -16.05 1.58
CA ASP A 124 7.05 -16.74 2.38
C ASP A 124 8.20 -17.18 1.48
N THR A 125 9.39 -16.59 1.64
CA THR A 125 10.55 -16.94 0.82
C THR A 125 11.07 -18.35 1.11
N LEU A 126 10.73 -18.94 2.25
CA LEU A 126 11.03 -20.35 2.56
C LEU A 126 10.05 -21.30 1.84
N TYR A 127 8.87 -20.82 1.46
CA TYR A 127 7.83 -21.58 0.77
C TYR A 127 7.20 -20.77 -0.38
N PRO A 128 7.97 -20.44 -1.43
CA PRO A 128 7.56 -19.52 -2.50
C PRO A 128 6.40 -20.06 -3.36
N ASP A 129 6.14 -21.36 -3.31
CA ASP A 129 5.04 -22.01 -4.02
C ASP A 129 3.70 -21.93 -3.27
N LEU A 130 3.69 -21.42 -2.04
CA LEU A 130 2.45 -21.18 -1.29
C LEU A 130 1.84 -19.82 -1.65
N PRO A 131 0.51 -19.69 -1.64
CA PRO A 131 -0.15 -18.39 -1.80
C PRO A 131 0.43 -17.36 -0.81
N PRO A 132 0.57 -16.08 -1.20
CA PRO A 132 1.04 -15.03 -0.31
C PRO A 132 0.25 -15.07 1.01
N THR A 133 0.97 -15.23 2.12
CA THR A 133 0.36 -15.14 3.44
C THR A 133 0.30 -13.67 3.84
N TRP A 134 -0.87 -13.21 4.27
CA TRP A 134 -1.04 -11.86 4.80
C TRP A 134 -0.32 -11.72 6.14
N ARG A 135 0.99 -11.42 6.10
CA ARG A 135 1.85 -11.19 7.28
C ARG A 135 1.91 -9.72 7.67
N ALA A 136 0.76 -9.06 7.58
CA ALA A 136 0.61 -7.61 7.62
C ALA A 136 1.53 -6.89 8.63
N TRP A 137 1.46 -7.25 9.91
CA TRP A 137 2.26 -6.60 10.96
C TRP A 137 3.32 -7.50 11.56
N ASP A 138 3.52 -8.70 11.02
CA ASP A 138 4.36 -9.70 11.65
C ASP A 138 5.81 -9.21 11.64
N THR A 139 6.32 -8.73 10.50
CA THR A 139 7.67 -8.16 10.45
C THR A 139 7.83 -6.89 11.32
N PRO A 140 6.93 -5.89 11.30
CA PRO A 140 7.02 -4.78 12.26
C PRO A 140 7.03 -5.20 13.74
N ILE A 141 6.20 -6.17 14.12
CA ILE A 141 6.13 -6.73 15.48
C ILE A 141 7.41 -7.49 15.81
N HIS A 142 7.96 -8.24 14.86
CA HIS A 142 9.22 -8.95 14.98
C HIS A 142 10.37 -8.00 15.31
N GLU A 143 10.53 -6.95 14.51
CA GLU A 143 11.59 -5.96 14.73
C GLU A 143 11.41 -5.22 16.05
N PHE A 144 10.17 -4.87 16.41
CA PHE A 144 9.91 -4.28 17.71
C PHE A 144 10.13 -5.28 18.86
N GLY A 145 9.95 -6.58 18.61
CA GLY A 145 10.29 -7.68 19.52
C GLY A 145 11.79 -7.69 19.86
N HIS A 146 12.66 -7.50 18.86
CA HIS A 146 14.10 -7.34 19.08
C HIS A 146 14.39 -6.12 19.97
N ALA A 147 13.73 -4.99 19.69
CA ALA A 147 13.86 -3.80 20.53
C ALA A 147 13.44 -4.07 21.98
N ILE A 148 12.36 -4.85 22.19
CA ILE A 148 11.89 -5.20 23.53
C ILE A 148 12.89 -6.09 24.26
N GLU A 149 13.35 -7.16 23.63
CA GLU A 149 14.25 -8.11 24.25
C GLU A 149 15.55 -7.41 24.71
N HIS A 150 16.12 -6.60 23.83
CA HIS A 150 17.35 -5.86 24.09
C HIS A 150 17.16 -4.77 25.15
N THR A 151 16.08 -3.98 25.06
CA THR A 151 15.82 -2.87 25.99
C THR A 151 15.62 -3.37 27.42
N LEU A 152 14.96 -4.52 27.57
CA LEU A 152 14.69 -5.13 28.88
C LEU A 152 15.80 -6.09 29.35
N ALA A 153 16.88 -6.23 28.59
CA ALA A 153 17.99 -7.15 28.86
C ALA A 153 17.54 -8.60 29.13
N LEU A 154 16.59 -9.09 28.32
CA LEU A 154 15.93 -10.38 28.50
C LEU A 154 16.70 -11.55 27.88
N GLU A 155 17.80 -11.30 27.19
CA GLU A 155 18.44 -12.24 26.27
C GLU A 155 18.81 -13.57 26.93
N THR A 156 19.39 -13.50 28.13
CA THR A 156 19.80 -14.69 28.90
C THR A 156 18.60 -15.51 29.36
N TYR A 157 17.51 -14.84 29.74
CA TYR A 157 16.30 -15.50 30.23
C TYR A 157 15.51 -16.11 29.07
N SER A 158 15.33 -15.36 27.98
CA SER A 158 14.79 -15.85 26.70
C SER A 158 15.52 -17.11 26.23
N ASP A 159 16.87 -17.09 26.20
CA ASP A 159 17.69 -18.25 25.81
C ASP A 159 17.35 -19.49 26.65
N SER A 160 17.24 -19.31 27.96
CA SER A 160 16.91 -20.41 28.87
C SER A 160 15.52 -20.98 28.60
N VAL A 161 14.53 -20.11 28.39
CA VAL A 161 13.15 -20.53 28.11
C VAL A 161 13.09 -21.27 26.78
N PHE A 162 13.58 -20.66 25.69
CA PHE A 162 13.46 -21.23 24.35
C PHE A 162 14.30 -22.49 24.19
N ARG A 163 15.52 -22.55 24.74
CA ARG A 163 16.33 -23.78 24.70
C ARG A 163 15.66 -24.96 25.39
N SER A 164 14.89 -24.71 26.44
CA SER A 164 14.16 -25.76 27.18
C SER A 164 12.85 -26.18 26.50
N ALA A 165 12.25 -25.28 25.72
CA ALA A 165 10.92 -25.44 25.18
C ALA A 165 10.92 -25.91 23.72
N GLU A 166 11.87 -25.42 22.91
CA GLU A 166 11.92 -25.65 21.47
C GLU A 166 12.78 -26.88 21.14
N PRO A 167 12.19 -27.95 20.60
CA PRO A 167 12.92 -29.19 20.31
C PRO A 167 14.01 -29.02 19.25
N ASN A 168 13.89 -28.01 18.38
CA ASN A 168 14.86 -27.67 17.34
C ASN A 168 15.57 -26.35 17.64
N TYR A 169 15.77 -26.01 18.92
CA TYR A 169 16.46 -24.80 19.31
C TYR A 169 17.84 -24.68 18.63
N ASN A 170 18.04 -23.59 17.88
CA ASN A 170 19.29 -23.31 17.19
C ASN A 170 19.96 -22.07 17.78
N GLN A 171 21.11 -22.26 18.42
CA GLN A 171 21.86 -21.18 19.07
C GLN A 171 22.30 -20.08 18.09
N SER A 172 22.50 -20.38 16.80
CA SER A 172 22.92 -19.37 15.80
C SER A 172 21.85 -18.32 15.49
N VAL A 173 20.58 -18.62 15.80
CA VAL A 173 19.42 -17.73 15.62
C VAL A 173 18.70 -17.52 16.96
N ALA A 174 19.42 -17.66 18.08
CA ALA A 174 18.86 -17.56 19.42
C ALA A 174 18.08 -16.24 19.65
N ARG A 175 18.58 -15.15 19.05
CA ARG A 175 17.98 -13.81 19.14
C ARG A 175 16.66 -13.67 18.38
N GLU A 176 16.39 -14.56 17.42
CA GLU A 176 15.16 -14.51 16.62
C GLU A 176 13.96 -15.11 17.34
N TYR A 177 14.18 -16.04 18.29
CA TYR A 177 13.08 -16.75 18.95
C TYR A 177 12.14 -15.80 19.69
N PHE A 178 12.68 -14.81 20.42
CA PHE A 178 11.81 -13.82 21.08
C PHE A 178 10.96 -13.10 20.04
N SER A 179 11.55 -12.57 18.99
CA SER A 179 10.83 -11.83 17.95
C SER A 179 9.79 -12.69 17.22
N TRP A 180 10.11 -13.94 16.85
CA TRP A 180 9.15 -14.88 16.26
C TRP A 180 7.97 -15.21 17.17
N PHE A 181 8.20 -15.37 18.48
CA PHE A 181 7.12 -15.61 19.43
C PHE A 181 6.32 -14.34 19.74
N SER A 182 6.90 -13.16 19.59
CA SER A 182 6.19 -11.89 19.66
C SER A 182 5.18 -11.75 18.52
N GLU A 183 5.56 -12.13 17.29
CA GLU A 183 4.62 -12.22 16.17
C GLU A 183 3.40 -13.08 16.52
N THR A 184 3.65 -14.27 17.07
CA THR A 184 2.59 -15.21 17.47
C THR A 184 1.73 -14.66 18.60
N TRP A 185 2.34 -13.94 19.56
CA TRP A 185 1.60 -13.36 20.68
C TRP A 185 0.62 -12.27 20.20
N PHE A 186 1.08 -11.36 19.34
CA PHE A 186 0.34 -10.18 18.87
C PHE A 186 -0.45 -10.37 17.55
N ASP A 187 -0.43 -11.55 16.93
CA ASP A 187 -1.23 -11.89 15.74
C ASP A 187 -2.74 -12.06 16.05
N ALA A 188 -3.48 -10.94 16.18
CA ALA A 188 -4.92 -10.98 16.44
C ALA A 188 -5.84 -11.14 15.21
N ASN A 189 -5.31 -11.12 13.97
CA ASN A 189 -6.14 -11.00 12.76
C ASN A 189 -6.35 -12.30 11.95
N LEU A 190 -6.09 -13.46 12.55
CA LEU A 190 -6.67 -14.72 12.05
C LEU A 190 -7.38 -15.43 13.20
N SER A 191 -8.60 -14.99 13.48
CA SER A 191 -9.53 -15.64 14.40
C SER A 191 -9.87 -17.09 14.02
N LYS A 192 -9.50 -17.54 12.83
CA LYS A 192 -9.43 -18.95 12.41
C LYS A 192 -8.31 -19.11 11.38
N ASN A 193 -7.42 -20.10 11.54
CA ASN A 193 -6.68 -20.63 10.38
C ASN A 193 -7.67 -21.34 9.42
N THR A 194 -7.22 -21.83 8.28
CA THR A 194 -8.01 -22.67 7.35
C THR A 194 -8.69 -23.89 8.00
N ASN A 195 -8.31 -24.23 9.24
CA ASN A 195 -8.86 -25.33 10.04
C ASN A 195 -9.76 -24.87 11.21
N GLY A 196 -10.07 -23.57 11.33
CA GLY A 196 -11.10 -23.10 12.24
C GLY A 196 -10.69 -22.72 13.68
N LYS A 197 -9.38 -22.71 14.00
CA LYS A 197 -8.90 -22.50 15.39
C LYS A 197 -8.84 -21.04 15.85
N THR A 198 -9.45 -20.75 17.00
CA THR A 198 -9.45 -19.48 17.72
C THR A 198 -8.05 -19.04 18.19
N LEU A 199 -7.90 -17.74 18.46
CA LEU A 199 -6.69 -17.13 19.02
C LEU A 199 -6.20 -17.83 20.31
N GLN A 200 -7.15 -18.27 21.15
CA GLN A 200 -6.88 -19.00 22.37
C GLN A 200 -6.24 -20.37 22.08
N GLU A 201 -6.57 -21.02 20.96
CA GLU A 201 -5.99 -22.32 20.57
C GLU A 201 -4.57 -22.19 20.00
N LYS A 202 -4.23 -21.10 19.29
CA LYS A 202 -2.84 -20.82 18.87
C LYS A 202 -1.93 -20.59 20.08
N ARG A 203 -2.41 -19.84 21.08
CA ARG A 203 -1.66 -19.55 22.32
C ARG A 203 -1.56 -20.75 23.24
N SER A 204 -2.63 -21.55 23.34
CA SER A 204 -2.61 -22.82 24.08
C SER A 204 -1.76 -23.90 23.40
N ALA A 205 -1.38 -23.70 22.13
CA ALA A 205 -0.44 -24.56 21.41
C ALA A 205 1.03 -24.14 21.59
N LEU A 206 1.31 -22.95 22.14
CA LEU A 206 2.66 -22.62 22.60
C LEU A 206 3.06 -23.60 23.70
N HIS A 207 4.34 -23.99 23.71
CA HIS A 207 4.90 -24.72 24.84
C HIS A 207 4.61 -23.95 26.13
N GLN A 208 4.18 -24.66 27.19
CA GLN A 208 3.71 -24.06 28.43
C GLN A 208 4.73 -23.07 29.05
N SER A 209 6.02 -23.35 28.92
CA SER A 209 7.10 -22.46 29.37
C SER A 209 7.18 -21.16 28.56
N ILE A 210 7.01 -21.22 27.23
CA ILE A 210 6.97 -20.03 26.36
C ILE A 210 5.72 -19.21 26.65
N PHE A 211 4.57 -19.87 26.75
CA PHE A 211 3.32 -19.20 27.13
C PHE A 211 3.46 -18.51 28.48
N GLY A 212 3.99 -19.21 29.49
CA GLY A 212 4.22 -18.65 30.82
C GLY A 212 5.17 -17.45 30.80
N TYR A 213 6.22 -17.50 29.98
CA TYR A 213 7.16 -16.40 29.80
C TYR A 213 6.49 -15.15 29.20
N TYR A 214 5.77 -15.30 28.09
CA TYR A 214 5.06 -14.18 27.47
C TYR A 214 3.93 -13.66 28.33
N ASN A 215 3.19 -14.53 29.02
CA ASN A 215 2.13 -14.13 29.93
C ASN A 215 2.66 -13.43 31.20
N TRP A 216 3.91 -13.70 31.58
CA TRP A 216 4.59 -12.92 32.62
C TRP A 216 4.93 -11.51 32.11
N LEU A 217 5.41 -11.40 30.87
CA LEU A 217 5.86 -10.13 30.30
C LEU A 217 4.69 -9.23 29.86
N PHE A 218 3.68 -9.80 29.22
CA PHE A 218 2.56 -9.12 28.60
C PHE A 218 1.21 -9.58 29.17
N ASN A 219 0.23 -8.68 29.13
CA ASN A 219 -1.15 -8.93 29.48
C ASN A 219 -1.76 -9.85 28.41
N PHE A 220 -2.34 -10.96 28.88
CA PHE A 220 -3.02 -11.92 28.04
C PHE A 220 -4.21 -11.35 27.25
N ASN A 221 -4.75 -10.18 27.62
CA ASN A 221 -5.87 -9.57 26.91
C ASN A 221 -5.44 -8.49 25.91
N ASP A 222 -4.22 -7.96 26.01
CA ASP A 222 -3.75 -6.81 25.20
C ASP A 222 -2.73 -7.29 24.15
N ASN A 223 -3.25 -7.83 23.06
CA ASN A 223 -2.43 -8.55 22.07
C ASN A 223 -2.99 -8.49 20.66
N TRP A 224 -3.44 -7.29 20.29
CA TRP A 224 -3.92 -6.98 18.97
C TRP A 224 -2.84 -6.37 18.08
N LYS A 225 -3.07 -6.40 16.77
CA LYS A 225 -2.28 -5.65 15.78
C LYS A 225 -3.18 -4.68 15.03
N PRO A 226 -2.66 -3.51 14.59
CA PRO A 226 -3.48 -2.53 13.89
C PRO A 226 -4.16 -3.11 12.64
N SER A 227 -5.32 -2.55 12.28
CA SER A 227 -6.00 -2.95 11.06
C SER A 227 -5.25 -2.45 9.83
N CYS A 228 -5.21 -3.30 8.79
CA CYS A 228 -4.76 -2.92 7.46
C CYS A 228 -5.79 -2.07 6.69
N THR A 229 -7.02 -1.97 7.20
CA THR A 229 -8.09 -1.22 6.52
C THR A 229 -7.68 0.24 6.34
N GLY A 230 -7.81 0.71 5.10
CA GLY A 230 -7.46 2.08 4.75
C GLY A 230 -5.96 2.33 4.59
N ARG A 231 -5.11 1.28 4.56
CA ARG A 231 -3.72 1.42 4.09
C ARG A 231 -3.75 2.10 2.72
N PRO A 232 -3.13 3.28 2.54
CA PRO A 232 -2.95 3.83 1.21
C PRO A 232 -2.03 2.89 0.44
N ASP A 233 -2.39 2.54 -0.79
CA ASP A 233 -1.55 1.70 -1.65
C ASP A 233 -0.11 2.26 -1.63
N PRO A 234 0.92 1.40 -1.42
CA PRO A 234 2.31 1.85 -1.41
C PRO A 234 2.53 2.66 -2.68
N ILE A 235 2.86 3.93 -2.50
CA ILE A 235 2.66 5.02 -3.47
C ILE A 235 3.01 4.54 -4.89
N GLN A 236 2.01 4.03 -5.61
CA GLN A 236 1.99 4.17 -7.04
C GLN A 236 1.71 5.64 -7.23
N SER A 237 2.67 6.35 -7.84
CA SER A 237 2.43 7.73 -8.26
C SER A 237 1.07 7.77 -8.92
N ILE A 238 0.11 8.47 -8.31
CA ILE A 238 -1.21 8.61 -8.91
C ILE A 238 -0.98 9.38 -10.21
N ASP A 239 -1.08 8.69 -11.34
CA ASP A 239 -1.07 9.37 -12.63
C ASP A 239 -2.30 10.27 -12.66
N LEU A 240 -2.08 11.57 -12.50
CA LEU A 240 -3.14 12.58 -12.41
C LEU A 240 -4.06 12.55 -13.64
N LYS A 241 -3.57 12.08 -14.79
CA LYS A 241 -4.38 11.89 -15.99
C LYS A 241 -5.49 10.85 -15.79
N GLN A 242 -5.26 9.83 -14.97
CA GLN A 242 -6.28 8.82 -14.68
C GLN A 242 -7.47 9.39 -13.91
N LEU A 243 -7.26 10.46 -13.14
CA LEU A 243 -8.27 11.09 -12.30
C LEU A 243 -9.23 11.99 -13.08
N VAL A 244 -8.91 12.34 -14.32
CA VAL A 244 -9.77 13.18 -15.16
C VAL A 244 -11.06 12.43 -15.51
N GLY A 245 -12.19 13.15 -15.44
CA GLY A 245 -13.51 12.61 -15.74
C GLY A 245 -14.62 13.14 -14.83
N GLN A 246 -15.82 12.61 -15.03
CA GLN A 246 -17.00 12.95 -14.25
C GLN A 246 -17.17 11.99 -13.06
N TYR A 247 -17.68 12.51 -11.95
CA TYR A 247 -17.98 11.73 -10.76
C TYR A 247 -19.26 12.24 -10.11
N GLU A 248 -19.94 11.34 -9.40
CA GLU A 248 -21.18 11.68 -8.69
C GLU A 248 -21.24 11.04 -7.32
N ARG A 249 -21.73 11.79 -6.33
CA ARG A 249 -22.14 11.27 -5.03
C ARG A 249 -23.57 10.73 -5.14
N GLN A 250 -23.79 9.50 -4.68
CA GLN A 250 -25.11 8.90 -4.57
C GLN A 250 -25.58 8.93 -3.10
N SER A 251 -26.77 9.45 -2.77
CA SER A 251 -27.76 10.10 -3.64
C SER A 251 -27.41 11.55 -4.01
N ILE A 252 -27.85 11.98 -5.20
CA ILE A 252 -27.71 13.37 -5.65
C ILE A 252 -28.83 14.20 -5.01
N GLU A 253 -28.45 15.24 -4.26
CA GLU A 253 -29.41 16.10 -3.54
C GLU A 253 -29.32 17.55 -4.02
N ASN A 254 -28.17 17.95 -4.59
CA ASN A 254 -27.94 19.28 -5.13
C ASN A 254 -26.75 19.25 -6.12
N ASP A 255 -26.49 20.39 -6.76
CA ASP A 255 -25.47 20.55 -7.81
C ASP A 255 -24.01 20.48 -7.30
N TRP A 256 -23.79 20.27 -6.01
CA TRP A 256 -22.45 19.96 -5.47
C TRP A 256 -22.08 18.49 -5.60
N HIS A 257 -23.07 17.61 -5.81
CA HIS A 257 -22.88 16.16 -5.84
C HIS A 257 -22.46 15.62 -7.20
N LYS A 258 -22.49 16.46 -8.24
CA LYS A 258 -21.98 16.17 -9.57
C LYS A 258 -20.73 16.98 -9.82
N ILE A 259 -19.64 16.29 -10.16
CA ILE A 259 -18.33 16.92 -10.28
C ILE A 259 -17.61 16.47 -11.55
N ASN A 260 -16.78 17.35 -12.07
CA ASN A 260 -15.85 17.09 -13.15
C ASN A 260 -14.43 17.40 -12.67
N ILE A 261 -13.52 16.46 -12.89
CA ILE A 261 -12.09 16.61 -12.63
C ILE A 261 -11.41 16.85 -13.97
N SER A 262 -10.66 17.95 -14.09
CA SER A 262 -9.91 18.31 -15.30
C SER A 262 -8.43 18.54 -14.99
N LEU A 263 -7.54 18.20 -15.93
CA LEU A 263 -6.12 18.47 -15.83
C LEU A 263 -5.77 19.78 -16.53
N GLN A 264 -5.13 20.68 -15.80
CA GLN A 264 -4.67 21.97 -16.29
C GLN A 264 -3.29 21.87 -16.94
N GLN A 265 -2.92 22.83 -17.78
CA GLN A 265 -1.64 22.83 -18.52
C GLN A 265 -0.41 22.82 -17.60
N ASN A 266 -0.53 23.34 -16.39
CA ASN A 266 0.54 23.36 -15.37
C ASN A 266 0.66 22.04 -14.57
N GLY A 267 -0.09 21.00 -14.95
CA GLY A 267 -0.06 19.70 -14.27
C GLY A 267 -0.91 19.62 -13.00
N THR A 268 -1.66 20.67 -12.65
CA THR A 268 -2.60 20.64 -11.52
C THR A 268 -3.98 20.17 -11.96
N LEU A 269 -4.74 19.58 -11.04
CA LEU A 269 -6.12 19.19 -11.30
C LEU A 269 -7.08 20.29 -10.85
N LYS A 270 -8.22 20.41 -11.52
CA LYS A 270 -9.34 21.26 -11.11
C LYS A 270 -10.56 20.39 -10.84
N TRP A 271 -11.07 20.51 -9.62
CA TRP A 271 -12.39 20.04 -9.23
C TRP A 271 -13.39 21.11 -9.61
N ARG A 272 -14.45 20.76 -10.35
CA ARG A 272 -15.58 21.67 -10.62
C ARG A 272 -16.88 20.93 -10.36
N ASN A 273 -17.81 21.55 -9.64
CA ASN A 273 -19.16 21.02 -9.47
C ASN A 273 -20.16 21.67 -10.43
N ASP A 274 -21.37 21.10 -10.54
CA ASP A 274 -22.44 21.62 -11.39
C ASP A 274 -23.01 22.96 -10.89
N ALA A 275 -22.81 23.28 -9.60
CA ALA A 275 -23.11 24.61 -9.05
C ALA A 275 -22.13 25.71 -9.56
N GLY A 276 -21.17 25.36 -10.41
CA GLY A 276 -20.20 26.27 -11.01
C GLY A 276 -19.05 26.67 -10.09
N ARG A 277 -18.90 26.01 -8.93
CA ARG A 277 -17.75 26.20 -8.04
C ARG A 277 -16.60 25.31 -8.47
N GLU A 278 -15.39 25.85 -8.39
CA GLU A 278 -14.18 25.12 -8.73
C GLU A 278 -13.04 25.41 -7.76
N TRP A 279 -12.17 24.41 -7.56
CA TRP A 279 -10.96 24.53 -6.77
C TRP A 279 -9.87 23.60 -7.26
N THR A 280 -8.64 23.89 -6.87
CA THR A 280 -7.47 23.15 -7.29
C THR A 280 -7.33 21.86 -6.48
N ILE A 281 -6.82 20.82 -7.10
CA ILE A 281 -6.30 19.62 -6.44
C ILE A 281 -4.83 19.49 -6.84
N PHE A 282 -3.97 19.28 -5.85
CA PHE A 282 -2.55 19.04 -6.05
C PHE A 282 -2.13 17.74 -5.37
N GLN A 283 -1.03 17.16 -5.86
CA GLN A 283 -0.41 16.01 -5.24
C GLN A 283 0.74 16.45 -4.35
N SER A 284 0.82 15.89 -3.15
CA SER A 284 1.93 16.09 -2.23
C SER A 284 2.21 14.76 -1.54
N ASN A 285 3.45 14.28 -1.63
CA ASN A 285 3.90 13.04 -0.99
C ASN A 285 3.02 11.82 -1.33
N GLY A 286 2.58 11.70 -2.59
CA GLY A 286 1.73 10.61 -3.06
C GLY A 286 0.25 10.73 -2.73
N GLU A 287 -0.13 11.69 -1.89
CA GLU A 287 -1.51 11.97 -1.49
C GLU A 287 -2.08 13.16 -2.28
N LEU A 288 -3.40 13.22 -2.45
CA LEU A 288 -4.08 14.34 -3.11
C LEU A 288 -4.69 15.28 -2.07
N PHE A 289 -4.58 16.58 -2.31
CA PHE A 289 -5.14 17.60 -1.44
C PHE A 289 -5.84 18.68 -2.27
N THR A 290 -6.89 19.26 -1.72
CA THR A 290 -7.47 20.49 -2.25
C THR A 290 -6.57 21.69 -1.99
N GLY A 291 -6.58 22.66 -2.92
CA GLY A 291 -5.89 23.94 -2.78
C GLY A 291 -6.56 24.88 -1.79
N ASN A 292 -5.87 25.99 -1.50
CA ASN A 292 -6.40 27.09 -0.67
C ASN A 292 -7.64 27.77 -1.27
N ASP A 293 -7.93 27.54 -2.56
CA ASP A 293 -9.12 28.01 -3.27
C ASP A 293 -10.37 27.16 -2.98
N CYS A 294 -10.23 26.05 -2.24
CA CYS A 294 -11.36 25.24 -1.80
C CYS A 294 -12.13 25.92 -0.65
N PRO A 295 -13.48 25.97 -0.71
CA PRO A 295 -14.30 26.60 0.34
C PRO A 295 -14.20 25.90 1.71
N TYR A 296 -13.68 24.67 1.75
CA TYR A 296 -13.45 23.90 2.97
C TYR A 296 -11.98 23.94 3.44
N GLY A 297 -11.14 24.76 2.79
CA GLY A 297 -9.69 24.80 3.00
C GLY A 297 -8.95 23.60 2.38
N ILE A 298 -7.67 23.46 2.73
CA ILE A 298 -6.87 22.30 2.32
C ILE A 298 -7.40 21.05 3.05
N LYS A 299 -7.86 20.07 2.27
CA LYS A 299 -8.43 18.82 2.74
C LYS A 299 -7.92 17.67 1.87
N PRO A 300 -7.74 16.47 2.45
CA PRO A 300 -7.33 15.31 1.68
C PRO A 300 -8.44 14.86 0.72
N VAL A 301 -8.03 14.40 -0.46
CA VAL A 301 -8.87 13.71 -1.44
C VAL A 301 -8.34 12.28 -1.57
N GLN A 302 -9.15 11.28 -1.27
CA GLN A 302 -8.72 9.88 -1.35
C GLN A 302 -9.15 9.28 -2.68
N VAL A 303 -8.29 8.49 -3.29
CA VAL A 303 -8.61 7.71 -4.49
C VAL A 303 -9.23 6.39 -4.08
N ILE A 304 -10.38 6.05 -4.63
CA ILE A 304 -11.04 4.76 -4.42
C ILE A 304 -10.71 3.88 -5.63
N ARG A 305 -10.09 2.71 -5.37
CA ARG A 305 -9.82 1.69 -6.38
C ARG A 305 -10.66 0.44 -6.14
N LYS A 306 -11.06 -0.22 -7.23
CA LYS A 306 -11.68 -1.56 -7.22
C LYS A 306 -10.93 -2.41 -8.25
N ASN A 307 -10.38 -3.55 -7.83
CA ASN A 307 -9.54 -4.42 -8.68
C ASN A 307 -8.41 -3.64 -9.38
N ASN A 308 -7.68 -2.79 -8.63
CA ASN A 308 -6.63 -1.88 -9.11
C ASN A 308 -7.06 -0.79 -10.13
N LYS A 309 -8.32 -0.75 -10.57
CA LYS A 309 -8.86 0.30 -11.43
C LYS A 309 -9.45 1.45 -10.59
N LEU A 310 -9.33 2.68 -11.08
CA LEU A 310 -9.94 3.86 -10.47
C LEU A 310 -11.47 3.73 -10.49
N ALA A 311 -12.10 3.72 -9.31
CA ALA A 311 -13.54 3.58 -9.13
C ALA A 311 -14.21 4.86 -8.64
N GLY A 312 -13.48 5.76 -7.98
CA GLY A 312 -14.04 7.01 -7.47
C GLY A 312 -13.06 7.83 -6.64
N LEU A 313 -13.60 8.87 -6.01
CA LEU A 313 -12.90 9.75 -5.09
C LEU A 313 -13.68 9.85 -3.78
N LYS A 314 -12.98 10.00 -2.66
CA LYS A 314 -13.58 10.39 -1.39
C LYS A 314 -13.11 11.78 -1.02
N PHE A 315 -14.04 12.67 -0.71
CA PHE A 315 -13.75 14.03 -0.27
C PHE A 315 -14.62 14.36 0.94
N LEU A 316 -13.99 14.83 2.01
CA LEU A 316 -14.61 14.92 3.33
C LEU A 316 -15.14 13.53 3.74
N ASN A 317 -16.46 13.40 3.88
CA ASN A 317 -17.13 12.13 4.20
C ASN A 317 -17.93 11.55 3.03
N ASP A 318 -17.91 12.22 1.88
CA ASP A 318 -18.69 11.82 0.72
C ASP A 318 -17.85 11.01 -0.27
N THR A 319 -18.50 10.01 -0.85
CA THR A 319 -17.95 9.17 -1.91
C THR A 319 -18.54 9.61 -3.24
N PHE A 320 -17.66 10.00 -4.17
CA PHE A 320 -17.97 10.34 -5.54
C PHE A 320 -17.55 9.18 -6.44
N THR A 321 -18.52 8.43 -6.94
CA THR A 321 -18.29 7.33 -7.88
C THR A 321 -17.96 7.89 -9.25
N ARG A 322 -16.92 7.36 -9.88
CA ARG A 322 -16.54 7.76 -11.24
C ARG A 322 -17.66 7.37 -12.20
N GLN A 323 -18.16 8.34 -12.93
CA GLN A 323 -19.09 8.10 -14.02
C GLN A 323 -18.28 7.66 -15.24
N LEU A 324 -18.52 6.44 -15.66
CA LEU A 324 -18.10 5.97 -16.98
C LEU A 324 -19.13 6.52 -17.95
N ASN A 325 -18.87 7.69 -18.54
CA ASN A 325 -19.72 8.18 -19.62
C ASN A 325 -19.74 7.11 -20.73
N PRO A 326 -20.91 6.54 -21.04
CA PRO A 326 -21.01 5.58 -22.14
C PRO A 326 -20.51 6.29 -23.40
N VAL A 327 -19.60 5.63 -24.11
CA VAL A 327 -19.16 6.10 -25.43
C VAL A 327 -20.40 6.25 -26.29
N GLN A 328 -20.64 7.44 -26.81
CA GLN A 328 -21.72 7.64 -27.77
C GLN A 328 -21.23 7.23 -29.16
N VAL A 329 -22.15 6.87 -30.06
CA VAL A 329 -21.77 6.41 -31.41
C VAL A 329 -21.00 7.51 -32.15
N GLU A 330 -21.39 8.77 -31.99
CA GLU A 330 -20.72 9.93 -32.55
C GLU A 330 -19.23 10.04 -32.14
N ASP A 331 -18.86 9.56 -30.95
CA ASP A 331 -17.48 9.61 -30.47
C ASP A 331 -16.56 8.67 -31.25
N ILE A 332 -17.11 7.59 -31.84
CA ILE A 332 -16.32 6.60 -32.60
C ILE A 332 -16.37 6.83 -34.11
N LEU A 333 -17.24 7.69 -34.62
CA LEU A 333 -17.27 8.01 -36.05
C LEU A 333 -16.00 8.76 -36.48
N GLY A 334 -15.52 8.47 -37.69
CA GLY A 334 -14.38 9.17 -38.28
C GLY A 334 -13.40 8.26 -39.03
N GLN A 335 -12.25 8.83 -39.38
CA GLN A 335 -11.17 8.13 -40.06
C GLN A 335 -10.12 7.65 -39.05
N TYR A 336 -9.58 6.47 -39.27
CA TYR A 336 -8.58 5.85 -38.42
C TYR A 336 -7.45 5.26 -39.28
N LYS A 337 -6.23 5.29 -38.74
CA LYS A 337 -5.05 4.70 -39.40
C LYS A 337 -4.23 3.84 -38.46
N ARG A 338 -3.89 2.65 -38.93
CA ARG A 338 -2.88 1.79 -38.33
C ARG A 338 -1.51 2.13 -38.93
N LEU A 339 -0.57 2.57 -38.10
CA LEU A 339 0.76 2.96 -38.53
C LEU A 339 1.78 1.81 -38.37
N PRO A 340 2.71 1.62 -39.34
CA PRO A 340 2.73 2.25 -40.66
C PRO A 340 1.60 1.74 -41.56
N VAL A 341 1.11 2.60 -42.45
CA VAL A 341 0.15 2.23 -43.51
C VAL A 341 0.94 1.50 -44.60
N THR A 342 0.66 0.22 -44.82
CA THR A 342 1.36 -0.60 -45.82
C THR A 342 0.44 -1.12 -46.91
N ASN A 343 -0.88 -1.07 -46.70
CA ASN A 343 -1.90 -1.42 -47.67
C ASN A 343 -3.25 -0.77 -47.27
N GLY A 344 -4.28 -0.93 -48.12
CA GLY A 344 -5.61 -0.35 -47.89
C GLY A 344 -6.42 -0.95 -46.72
N TRP A 345 -5.93 -1.98 -46.01
CA TRP A 345 -6.54 -2.44 -44.76
C TRP A 345 -6.21 -1.54 -43.57
N HIS A 346 -5.12 -0.78 -43.65
CA HIS A 346 -4.63 0.04 -42.54
C HIS A 346 -5.29 1.42 -42.44
N SER A 347 -6.09 1.79 -43.43
CA SER A 347 -6.91 3.01 -43.44
C SER A 347 -8.37 2.61 -43.34
N VAL A 348 -9.05 3.08 -42.28
CA VAL A 348 -10.41 2.66 -41.93
C VAL A 348 -11.30 3.87 -41.70
N SER A 349 -12.53 3.79 -42.19
CA SER A 349 -13.61 4.73 -41.91
C SER A 349 -14.66 4.03 -41.04
N ILE A 350 -15.06 4.67 -39.95
CA ILE A 350 -16.20 4.27 -39.13
C ILE A 350 -17.34 5.24 -39.39
N THR A 351 -18.44 4.73 -39.94
CA THR A 351 -19.63 5.52 -40.32
C THR A 351 -20.89 4.91 -39.72
N GLN A 352 -21.94 5.72 -39.56
CA GLN A 352 -23.28 5.24 -39.22
C GLN A 352 -24.22 5.52 -40.39
N ASP A 353 -25.02 4.55 -40.79
CA ASP A 353 -26.05 4.75 -41.82
C ASP A 353 -27.38 5.27 -41.22
N ASP A 354 -28.34 5.59 -42.09
CA ASP A 354 -29.65 6.14 -41.69
C ASP A 354 -30.48 5.17 -40.82
N SER A 355 -30.16 3.87 -40.83
CA SER A 355 -30.79 2.86 -39.98
C SER A 355 -30.14 2.73 -38.60
N GLY A 356 -29.03 3.45 -38.37
CA GLY A 356 -28.27 3.44 -37.13
C GLY A 356 -27.18 2.37 -37.07
N VAL A 357 -26.98 1.58 -38.14
CA VAL A 357 -25.94 0.55 -38.18
C VAL A 357 -24.58 1.20 -38.36
N ILE A 358 -23.61 0.74 -37.58
CA ILE A 358 -22.23 1.24 -37.58
C ILE A 358 -21.41 0.35 -38.50
N TRP A 359 -20.69 0.96 -39.43
CA TRP A 359 -19.92 0.28 -40.46
C TRP A 359 -18.43 0.51 -40.26
N TRP A 360 -17.66 -0.58 -40.35
CA TRP A 360 -16.21 -0.55 -40.51
C TRP A 360 -15.89 -0.74 -41.99
N SER A 361 -15.31 0.27 -42.64
CA SER A 361 -14.93 0.20 -44.06
C SER A 361 -13.44 0.49 -44.25
N ASN A 362 -12.77 -0.23 -45.13
CA ASN A 362 -11.36 0.01 -45.45
C ASN A 362 -11.14 0.47 -46.90
N GLU A 363 -9.95 0.99 -47.22
CA GLU A 363 -9.60 1.49 -48.56
C GLU A 363 -9.49 0.38 -49.63
N ASN A 364 -9.45 -0.89 -49.23
CA ASN A 364 -9.53 -2.02 -50.15
C ASN A 364 -10.96 -2.41 -50.55
N GLY A 365 -11.97 -1.65 -50.10
CA GLY A 365 -13.37 -1.82 -50.48
C GLY A 365 -14.13 -2.87 -49.65
N PHE A 366 -13.54 -3.38 -48.57
CA PHE A 366 -14.25 -4.26 -47.64
C PHE A 366 -15.00 -3.41 -46.61
N SER A 367 -16.24 -3.81 -46.31
CA SER A 367 -17.09 -3.15 -45.32
C SER A 367 -17.94 -4.19 -44.58
N TRP A 368 -18.06 -4.07 -43.26
CA TRP A 368 -18.92 -4.93 -42.43
C TRP A 368 -19.51 -4.16 -41.25
N PRO A 369 -20.66 -4.59 -40.71
CA PRO A 369 -21.27 -3.96 -39.55
C PRO A 369 -20.47 -4.27 -38.27
N ILE A 370 -20.46 -3.32 -37.34
CA ILE A 370 -19.95 -3.46 -35.98
C ILE A 370 -21.03 -3.05 -34.99
N TYR A 371 -21.06 -3.70 -33.83
CA TYR A 371 -22.12 -3.55 -32.85
C TYR A 371 -21.55 -3.11 -31.51
N LEU A 372 -22.33 -2.33 -30.76
CA LEU A 372 -22.02 -2.05 -29.36
C LEU A 372 -22.29 -3.31 -28.53
N ASN A 373 -21.26 -3.80 -27.85
CA ASN A 373 -21.39 -4.90 -26.90
C ASN A 373 -21.56 -4.34 -25.49
N ASN A 374 -22.76 -4.52 -24.93
CA ASN A 374 -23.15 -4.09 -23.59
C ASN A 374 -23.05 -5.22 -22.55
N GLU A 375 -22.57 -6.42 -22.93
CA GLU A 375 -22.52 -7.58 -22.03
C GLU A 375 -21.30 -7.57 -21.10
N ILE A 376 -20.27 -6.77 -21.41
CA ILE A 376 -19.09 -6.62 -20.56
C ILE A 376 -19.34 -5.45 -19.60
N GLU A 377 -19.65 -5.76 -18.34
CA GLU A 377 -19.77 -4.76 -17.28
C GLU A 377 -18.52 -3.87 -17.24
N ASN A 378 -18.72 -2.56 -17.42
CA ASN A 378 -17.74 -1.49 -17.26
C ASN A 378 -16.71 -1.26 -18.39
N GLU A 379 -16.82 -1.95 -19.54
CA GLU A 379 -16.04 -1.60 -20.74
C GLU A 379 -16.94 -1.66 -21.98
N LEU A 380 -17.24 -0.49 -22.55
CA LEU A 380 -17.95 -0.42 -23.82
C LEU A 380 -16.99 -0.91 -24.92
N THR A 381 -17.30 -2.08 -25.47
CA THR A 381 -16.54 -2.69 -26.56
C THR A 381 -17.39 -2.69 -27.82
N LEU A 382 -16.75 -2.57 -28.98
CA LEU A 382 -17.41 -2.85 -30.25
C LEU A 382 -17.14 -4.30 -30.61
N VAL A 383 -18.06 -4.95 -31.30
CA VAL A 383 -17.85 -6.32 -31.78
C VAL A 383 -18.15 -6.40 -33.27
N THR A 384 -17.35 -7.21 -33.96
CA THR A 384 -17.71 -7.67 -35.30
C THR A 384 -18.55 -8.93 -35.19
N ASP A 385 -19.39 -9.19 -36.18
CA ASP A 385 -20.09 -10.47 -36.32
C ASP A 385 -19.43 -11.33 -37.42
N THR A 386 -19.98 -12.51 -37.69
CA THR A 386 -19.59 -13.48 -38.71
C THR A 386 -19.51 -12.93 -40.13
N ASP A 387 -20.13 -11.78 -40.41
CA ASP A 387 -20.03 -11.08 -41.69
C ASP A 387 -18.69 -10.36 -41.90
N SER A 388 -17.87 -10.23 -40.85
CA SER A 388 -16.51 -9.72 -40.96
C SER A 388 -15.58 -10.78 -41.58
N PRO A 389 -14.61 -10.40 -42.44
CA PRO A 389 -13.58 -11.31 -42.94
C PRO A 389 -12.70 -11.90 -41.82
N TYR A 390 -12.79 -11.36 -40.59
CA TYR A 390 -12.07 -11.83 -39.41
C TYR A 390 -12.97 -12.59 -38.41
N GLY A 391 -14.24 -12.84 -38.76
CA GLY A 391 -15.24 -13.42 -37.88
C GLY A 391 -15.57 -12.50 -36.69
N TYR A 392 -16.06 -13.10 -35.59
CA TYR A 392 -16.34 -12.38 -34.36
C TYR A 392 -15.04 -11.91 -33.69
N GLN A 393 -14.92 -10.60 -33.46
CA GLN A 393 -13.78 -9.96 -32.82
C GLN A 393 -14.27 -8.88 -31.87
N VAL A 394 -13.57 -8.72 -30.75
CA VAL A 394 -13.76 -7.58 -29.84
C VAL A 394 -12.83 -6.45 -30.27
N ILE A 395 -13.40 -5.27 -30.48
CA ILE A 395 -12.72 -4.01 -30.76
C ILE A 395 -12.73 -3.20 -29.45
N THR A 396 -11.54 -2.90 -28.94
CA THR A 396 -11.37 -2.07 -27.74
C THR A 396 -11.27 -0.60 -28.13
N ILE A 397 -11.95 0.28 -27.39
CA ILE A 397 -11.91 1.73 -27.61
C ILE A 397 -10.87 2.34 -26.68
N GLU A 398 -9.87 3.02 -27.24
CA GLU A 398 -8.91 3.79 -26.45
C GLU A 398 -9.35 5.25 -26.35
N LYS A 399 -9.28 5.79 -25.13
CA LYS A 399 -9.62 7.18 -24.82
C LYS A 399 -8.41 7.91 -24.25
N ASN A 400 -8.32 9.21 -24.52
CA ASN A 400 -7.38 10.05 -23.77
C ASN A 400 -7.91 10.38 -22.36
N GLY A 401 -7.12 11.12 -21.58
CA GLY A 401 -7.51 11.54 -20.23
C GLY A 401 -8.81 12.35 -20.18
N LEU A 402 -9.21 13.02 -21.27
CA LEU A 402 -10.46 13.78 -21.36
C LEU A 402 -11.68 12.90 -21.72
N GLY A 403 -11.48 11.59 -21.89
CA GLY A 403 -12.54 10.65 -22.26
C GLY A 403 -12.85 10.62 -23.76
N MET A 404 -12.12 11.37 -24.59
CA MET A 404 -12.31 11.38 -26.04
C MET A 404 -11.67 10.15 -26.68
N VAL A 405 -12.36 9.51 -27.63
CA VAL A 405 -11.84 8.37 -28.39
C VAL A 405 -10.64 8.79 -29.23
N THR A 406 -9.49 8.17 -28.98
CA THR A 406 -8.23 8.44 -29.69
C THR A 406 -7.81 7.30 -30.60
N ALA A 407 -8.23 6.07 -30.32
CA ALA A 407 -7.91 4.93 -31.16
C ALA A 407 -8.90 3.77 -30.96
N LEU A 408 -8.88 2.85 -31.91
CA LEU A 408 -9.56 1.56 -31.86
C LEU A 408 -8.52 0.46 -31.96
N LYS A 409 -8.61 -0.55 -31.09
CA LYS A 409 -7.76 -1.74 -31.17
C LYS A 409 -8.57 -2.88 -31.76
N PHE A 410 -8.15 -3.36 -32.93
CA PHE A 410 -8.81 -4.44 -33.67
C PHE A 410 -7.77 -5.47 -34.11
N ASN A 411 -8.04 -6.76 -33.85
CA ASN A 411 -7.13 -7.87 -34.15
C ASN A 411 -5.68 -7.62 -33.65
N SER A 412 -5.56 -7.14 -32.41
CA SER A 412 -4.28 -6.73 -31.77
C SER A 412 -3.55 -5.55 -32.41
N GLU A 413 -4.11 -4.91 -33.44
CA GLU A 413 -3.54 -3.73 -34.08
C GLU A 413 -4.23 -2.44 -33.62
N LEU A 414 -3.46 -1.35 -33.54
CA LEU A 414 -3.94 -0.05 -33.11
C LEU A 414 -4.24 0.86 -34.29
N TYR A 415 -5.49 1.33 -34.40
CA TYR A 415 -5.97 2.27 -35.40
C TYR A 415 -6.20 3.62 -34.73
N THR A 416 -5.33 4.60 -35.00
CA THR A 416 -5.39 5.94 -34.39
C THR A 416 -6.34 6.84 -35.15
N LYS A 417 -7.25 7.52 -34.43
CA LYS A 417 -8.21 8.47 -34.98
C LYS A 417 -7.47 9.66 -35.61
N GLN A 418 -7.91 10.09 -36.80
CA GLN A 418 -7.26 11.16 -37.59
C GLN A 418 -7.88 12.53 -37.34
#